data_AF-A0A939WYP7-F1
#
_entry.id   AF-A0A939WYP7-F1
#
_cell.length_a   1.000
_cell.length_b   1.000
_cell.length_c   1.000
_cell.angle_alpha   90.00
_cell.angle_beta   90.00
_cell.angle_gamma   90.00
#
_symmetry.space_group_name_H-M   'P 1'
#
loop_
_entity.id
_entity.type
_entity.pdbx_description
1 polymer ?
#
loop_
_entity_poly.entity_id
_entity_poly.type
_entity_poly.pdbx_seq_one_letter_code
_entity_poly.pdbx_strand_id
1 'polypeptide(L)'
;MKLTTIINAHRWWMLTAVFGVAVFCFWLFLMPHLMMAREQMQLFLWNTDYLWERLAVPGGLAQYLGEFVVQFFLNPVYGALWYVALFVAAQQLTWRLIRNKKYCLLSFVPSCILWYLACVPNIPMTPIVAVVLTLGLMNLLPKTRKARRTMVCVMAPVGYWLLGPAIVLLAVLFVPAVLLLAFCIVGSAWLTPYPLRQVARGIDYYWEGDKVGSYEEMTYDVLMRRKQWKAMTDRYEKNPTESLAIRNAVLVALWSQQRISQQELMSGLDLSNQTLKSVSSAFLMSEVSLPISMVNISQRSAFEAMEAIPNYNKSARALHRLVETNIITGQYDVARKYIAILEETTFYRGWAQKMSLLVEHPEQIGNYPLYQRLKDVYDNGNDMFFF
;
A
#
# COMPACT_ATOMS: atom_id res chain seq x y z
N MET A 1 46.14 -18.52 4.94
CA MET A 1 45.38 -17.31 5.33
C MET A 1 44.43 -16.78 4.23
N LYS A 2 44.77 -16.88 2.93
CA LYS A 2 43.88 -16.48 1.81
C LYS A 2 42.68 -17.42 1.57
N LEU A 3 42.85 -18.74 1.75
CA LEU A 3 41.79 -19.73 1.47
C LEU A 3 40.59 -19.62 2.44
N THR A 4 40.86 -19.49 3.75
CA THR A 4 39.82 -19.34 4.78
C THR A 4 39.05 -18.03 4.68
N THR A 5 39.68 -16.97 4.15
CA THR A 5 39.01 -15.69 3.89
C THR A 5 38.10 -15.75 2.66
N ILE A 6 38.49 -16.49 1.62
CA ILE A 6 37.65 -16.74 0.43
C ILE A 6 36.44 -17.61 0.79
N ILE A 7 36.64 -18.70 1.54
CA ILE A 7 35.55 -19.60 1.98
C ILE A 7 34.53 -18.84 2.84
N ASN A 8 34.97 -17.99 3.77
CA ASN A 8 34.07 -17.20 4.60
C ASN A 8 33.32 -16.12 3.81
N ALA A 9 33.91 -15.57 2.75
CA ALA A 9 33.23 -14.62 1.86
C ALA A 9 32.13 -15.32 1.03
N HIS A 10 32.42 -16.50 0.48
CA HIS A 10 31.41 -17.30 -0.24
C HIS A 10 30.25 -17.70 0.65
N ARG A 11 30.51 -18.15 1.89
CA ARG A 11 29.47 -18.50 2.87
C ARG A 11 28.54 -17.33 3.17
N TRP A 12 29.08 -16.11 3.26
CA TRP A 12 28.27 -14.93 3.54
C TRP A 12 27.35 -14.52 2.38
N TRP A 13 27.87 -14.52 1.16
CA TRP A 13 27.06 -14.26 -0.03
C TRP A 13 25.98 -15.33 -0.21
N MET A 14 26.30 -16.60 0.10
CA MET A 14 25.32 -17.68 0.10
C MET A 14 24.20 -17.45 1.14
N LEU A 15 24.52 -17.06 2.37
CA LEU A 15 23.51 -16.73 3.38
C LEU A 15 22.62 -15.57 2.96
N THR A 16 23.19 -14.54 2.35
CA THR A 16 22.45 -13.39 1.82
C THR A 16 21.51 -13.80 0.68
N ALA A 17 21.99 -14.66 -0.23
CA ALA A 17 21.18 -15.19 -1.32
C ALA A 17 20.02 -16.05 -0.81
N VAL A 18 20.28 -16.96 0.14
CA VAL A 18 19.23 -17.79 0.77
C VAL A 18 18.19 -16.91 1.48
N PHE A 19 18.63 -15.88 2.20
CA PHE A 19 17.73 -14.90 2.82
C PHE A 19 16.87 -14.17 1.77
N GLY A 20 17.47 -13.70 0.68
CA GLY A 20 16.74 -13.04 -0.41
C GLY A 20 15.71 -13.96 -1.06
N VAL A 21 16.06 -15.22 -1.32
CA VAL A 21 15.12 -16.22 -1.86
C VAL A 21 13.98 -16.50 -0.87
N ALA A 22 14.28 -16.61 0.43
CA ALA A 22 13.25 -16.81 1.45
C ALA A 22 12.26 -15.65 1.51
N VAL A 23 12.75 -14.40 1.49
CA VAL A 23 11.92 -13.19 1.44
C VAL A 23 11.08 -13.17 0.16
N PHE A 24 11.67 -13.48 -0.99
CA PHE A 24 10.97 -13.54 -2.27
C PHE A 24 9.80 -14.53 -2.24
N CYS A 25 10.06 -15.78 -1.83
CA CYS A 25 9.04 -16.83 -1.76
C CYS A 25 7.94 -16.49 -0.74
N PHE A 26 8.30 -15.88 0.39
CA PHE A 26 7.34 -15.46 1.40
C PHE A 26 6.33 -14.44 0.84
N TRP A 27 6.83 -13.38 0.21
CA TRP A 27 5.96 -12.33 -0.34
C TRP A 27 5.16 -12.80 -1.56
N LEU A 28 5.77 -13.61 -2.42
CA LEU A 28 5.11 -14.10 -3.63
C LEU A 28 3.98 -15.10 -3.33
N PHE A 29 4.20 -16.02 -2.39
CA PHE A 29 3.27 -17.15 -2.17
C PHE A 29 2.45 -17.03 -0.89
N LEU A 30 3.01 -16.54 0.21
CA LEU A 30 2.30 -16.51 1.49
C LEU A 30 1.52 -15.19 1.67
N MET A 31 2.13 -14.06 1.33
CA MET A 31 1.57 -12.73 1.62
C MET A 31 1.28 -11.84 0.39
N PRO A 32 0.83 -12.35 -0.78
CA PRO A 32 0.52 -11.49 -1.93
C PRO A 32 -0.69 -10.58 -1.68
N HIS A 33 -1.62 -11.01 -0.83
CA HIS A 33 -2.83 -10.25 -0.49
C HIS A 33 -2.51 -8.96 0.28
N LEU A 34 -1.54 -9.01 1.21
CA LEU A 34 -1.12 -7.82 1.96
C LEU A 34 -0.45 -6.79 1.05
N MET A 35 0.33 -7.24 0.07
CA MET A 35 0.97 -6.35 -0.90
C MET A 35 -0.08 -5.62 -1.74
N MET A 36 -1.06 -6.35 -2.24
CA MET A 36 -2.14 -5.78 -3.03
C MET A 36 -3.04 -4.86 -2.19
N ALA A 37 -3.23 -5.18 -0.91
CA ALA A 37 -3.92 -4.33 0.04
C ALA A 37 -3.16 -3.03 0.35
N ARG A 38 -1.83 -3.02 0.31
CA ARG A 38 -1.05 -1.79 0.43
C ARG A 38 -1.17 -0.92 -0.82
N GLU A 39 -1.08 -1.53 -2.00
CA GLU A 39 -1.21 -0.81 -3.27
C GLU A 39 -2.54 -0.07 -3.38
N GLN A 40 -3.65 -0.72 -3.04
CA GLN A 40 -4.96 -0.05 -3.10
C GLN A 40 -5.13 1.09 -2.08
N MET A 41 -4.28 1.21 -1.05
CA MET A 41 -4.36 2.27 -0.04
C MET A 41 -3.38 3.42 -0.29
N GLN A 42 -2.54 3.33 -1.33
CA GLN A 42 -1.50 4.33 -1.59
C GLN A 42 -1.46 4.69 -3.08
N LEU A 43 -1.71 5.95 -3.39
CA LEU A 43 -1.53 6.51 -4.72
C LEU A 43 -0.12 7.08 -4.86
N PHE A 44 0.47 6.94 -6.04
CA PHE A 44 1.70 7.62 -6.42
C PHE A 44 1.49 8.33 -7.76
N LEU A 45 1.87 9.61 -7.82
CA LEU A 45 1.73 10.47 -9.00
C LEU A 45 3.09 11.05 -9.39
N TRP A 46 3.35 11.18 -10.69
CA TRP A 46 4.59 11.78 -11.21
C TRP A 46 4.60 13.32 -11.24
N ASN A 47 3.46 13.97 -10.96
CA ASN A 47 3.33 15.42 -10.97
C ASN A 47 4.18 16.09 -9.87
N THR A 48 4.73 17.27 -10.17
CA THR A 48 5.47 18.13 -9.24
C THR A 48 4.64 18.58 -8.05
N ASP A 49 3.34 18.81 -8.21
CA ASP A 49 2.47 19.22 -7.10
C ASP A 49 2.43 18.14 -6.01
N TYR A 50 2.34 16.88 -6.46
CA TYR A 50 2.36 15.71 -5.58
C TYR A 50 3.70 15.61 -4.80
N LEU A 51 4.82 15.84 -5.49
CA LEU A 51 6.13 15.84 -4.85
C LEU A 51 6.25 16.95 -3.80
N TRP A 52 5.79 18.17 -4.11
CA TRP A 52 5.86 19.30 -3.18
C TRP A 52 4.97 19.10 -1.95
N GLU A 53 3.78 18.55 -2.12
CA GLU A 53 2.89 18.21 -1.00
C GLU A 53 3.58 17.25 -0.02
N ARG A 54 4.27 16.22 -0.55
CA ARG A 54 5.02 15.28 0.29
C ARG A 54 6.23 15.95 0.95
N LEU A 55 7.02 16.74 0.22
CA LEU A 55 8.21 17.40 0.78
C LEU A 55 7.90 18.51 1.80
N ALA A 56 6.66 19.01 1.84
CA ALA A 56 6.21 20.01 2.80
C ALA A 56 6.06 19.48 4.23
N VAL A 57 6.08 18.16 4.43
CA VAL A 57 5.90 17.53 5.74
C VAL A 57 7.14 16.71 6.17
N PRO A 58 7.44 16.61 7.47
CA PRO A 58 8.56 15.82 7.96
C PRO A 58 8.34 14.32 7.67
N GLY A 59 9.36 13.68 7.09
CA GLY A 59 9.28 12.31 6.58
C GLY A 59 8.78 12.19 5.13
N GLY A 60 8.53 13.32 4.48
CA GLY A 60 7.96 13.42 3.15
C GLY A 60 8.70 12.66 2.05
N LEU A 61 10.03 12.75 2.02
CA LEU A 61 10.83 12.06 0.99
C LEU A 61 10.75 10.53 1.17
N ALA A 62 10.77 10.05 2.42
CA ALA A 62 10.59 8.62 2.68
C ALA A 62 9.19 8.14 2.29
N GLN A 63 8.16 8.95 2.52
CA GLN A 63 6.79 8.64 2.10
C GLN A 63 6.69 8.57 0.57
N TYR A 64 7.18 9.59 -0.13
CA TYR A 64 7.17 9.64 -1.60
C TYR A 64 7.88 8.43 -2.22
N LEU A 65 9.06 8.07 -1.70
CA LEU A 65 9.79 6.89 -2.16
C LEU A 65 9.11 5.57 -1.76
N GLY A 66 8.43 5.53 -0.60
CA GLY A 66 7.62 4.40 -0.18
C GLY A 66 6.45 4.15 -1.13
N GLU A 67 5.68 5.19 -1.44
CA GLU A 67 4.56 5.16 -2.39
C GLU A 67 5.04 4.78 -3.81
N PHE A 68 6.20 5.31 -4.22
CA PHE A 68 6.86 4.92 -5.47
C PHE A 68 7.18 3.42 -5.52
N VAL A 69 7.55 2.79 -4.41
CA VAL A 69 7.78 1.33 -4.37
C VAL A 69 6.44 0.58 -4.39
N VAL A 70 5.45 1.07 -3.65
CA VAL A 70 4.15 0.42 -3.47
C VAL A 70 3.37 0.30 -4.77
N GLN A 71 3.48 1.23 -5.71
CA GLN A 71 2.80 1.09 -7.02
C GLN A 71 3.17 -0.22 -7.75
N PHE A 72 4.37 -0.77 -7.53
CA PHE A 72 4.80 -2.04 -8.14
C PHE A 72 4.14 -3.27 -7.52
N PHE A 73 3.47 -3.13 -6.37
CA PHE A 73 2.80 -4.24 -5.68
C PHE A 73 1.53 -4.69 -6.41
N LEU A 74 1.06 -3.92 -7.40
CA LEU A 74 0.05 -4.37 -8.34
C LEU A 74 0.45 -5.69 -9.02
N ASN A 75 1.75 -5.88 -9.28
CA ASN A 75 2.31 -7.16 -9.70
C ASN A 75 3.07 -7.83 -8.53
N PRO A 76 2.60 -8.98 -8.01
CA PRO A 76 3.23 -9.66 -6.87
C PRO A 76 4.73 -9.97 -7.06
N VAL A 77 5.17 -10.24 -8.29
CA VAL A 77 6.58 -10.55 -8.58
C VAL A 77 7.45 -9.31 -8.38
N TYR A 78 7.06 -8.17 -8.95
CA TYR A 78 7.84 -6.93 -8.81
C TYR A 78 7.84 -6.42 -7.37
N GLY A 79 6.71 -6.51 -6.68
CA GLY A 79 6.68 -6.14 -5.28
C GLY A 79 7.56 -7.05 -4.40
N ALA A 80 7.57 -8.37 -4.65
CA ALA A 80 8.44 -9.28 -3.92
C ALA A 80 9.93 -8.96 -4.17
N LEU A 81 10.29 -8.61 -5.40
CA LEU A 81 11.64 -8.15 -5.74
C LEU A 81 12.02 -6.86 -5.00
N TRP A 82 11.10 -5.90 -4.85
CA TRP A 82 11.34 -4.69 -4.08
C TRP A 82 11.60 -4.96 -2.59
N TYR A 83 10.85 -5.89 -1.98
CA TYR A 83 11.13 -6.32 -0.60
C TYR A 83 12.52 -6.95 -0.47
N VAL A 84 12.89 -7.83 -1.40
CA VAL A 84 14.24 -8.42 -1.44
C VAL A 84 15.30 -7.33 -1.56
N ALA A 85 15.12 -6.39 -2.49
CA ALA A 85 16.07 -5.30 -2.71
C ALA A 85 16.26 -4.46 -1.44
N LEU A 86 15.17 -4.04 -0.77
CA LEU A 86 15.23 -3.22 0.44
C LEU A 86 15.83 -3.97 1.63
N PHE A 87 15.43 -5.22 1.86
CA PHE A 87 15.91 -5.99 3.02
C PHE A 87 17.35 -6.47 2.85
N VAL A 88 17.74 -6.85 1.63
CA VAL A 88 19.15 -7.14 1.32
C VAL A 88 19.97 -5.86 1.42
N ALA A 89 19.49 -4.71 0.91
CA ALA A 89 20.19 -3.43 1.08
C ALA A 89 20.39 -3.09 2.57
N ALA A 90 19.36 -3.21 3.41
CA ALA A 90 19.49 -3.03 4.86
C ALA A 90 20.55 -3.94 5.49
N GLN A 91 20.58 -5.22 5.08
CA GLN A 91 21.53 -6.21 5.57
C GLN A 91 22.96 -5.83 5.17
N GLN A 92 23.15 -5.47 3.90
CA GLN A 92 24.44 -5.07 3.32
C GLN A 92 24.99 -3.79 3.94
N LEU A 93 24.13 -2.77 4.12
CA LEU A 93 24.48 -1.51 4.76
C LEU A 93 24.86 -1.72 6.23
N THR A 94 24.14 -2.58 6.94
CA THR A 94 24.46 -2.91 8.34
C THR A 94 25.79 -3.66 8.45
N TRP A 95 26.05 -4.62 7.56
CA TRP A 95 27.33 -5.34 7.51
C TRP A 95 28.52 -4.40 7.30
N ARG A 96 28.39 -3.43 6.39
CA ARG A 96 29.42 -2.41 6.12
C ARG A 96 29.73 -1.53 7.34
N LEU A 97 28.76 -1.32 8.23
CA LEU A 97 28.96 -0.60 9.50
C LEU A 97 29.69 -1.45 10.55
N ILE A 98 29.33 -2.72 10.69
CA ILE A 98 29.90 -3.62 11.72
C ILE A 98 31.38 -3.93 11.44
N ARG A 99 31.77 -4.16 10.17
CA ARG A 99 33.14 -4.47 9.71
C ARG A 99 33.86 -5.63 10.43
N ASN A 100 33.15 -6.39 11.26
CA ASN A 100 33.71 -7.48 12.05
C ASN A 100 33.10 -8.82 11.63
N LYS A 101 33.96 -9.73 11.14
CA LYS A 101 33.57 -11.04 10.60
C LYS A 101 32.91 -11.96 11.63
N LYS A 102 33.17 -11.77 12.92
CA LYS A 102 32.54 -12.58 14.00
C LYS A 102 31.05 -12.27 14.16
N TYR A 103 30.62 -11.03 13.95
CA TYR A 103 29.24 -10.59 14.16
C TYR A 103 28.44 -10.53 12.87
N CYS A 104 28.71 -11.44 11.95
CA CYS A 104 28.08 -11.48 10.63
C CYS A 104 26.57 -11.66 10.68
N LEU A 105 26.09 -12.51 11.59
CA LEU A 105 24.66 -12.76 11.78
C LEU A 105 23.92 -11.51 12.30
N LEU A 106 24.62 -10.63 13.03
CA LEU A 106 24.03 -9.39 13.55
C LEU A 106 23.60 -8.45 12.41
N SER A 107 24.21 -8.57 11.21
CA SER A 107 23.80 -7.78 10.04
C SER A 107 22.38 -8.08 9.56
N PHE A 108 21.84 -9.26 9.88
CA PHE A 108 20.48 -9.64 9.50
C PHE A 108 19.41 -9.10 10.47
N VAL A 109 19.79 -8.69 11.69
CA VAL A 109 18.83 -8.26 12.71
C VAL A 109 17.96 -7.10 12.22
N PRO A 110 18.51 -5.99 11.66
CA PRO A 110 17.67 -4.92 11.14
C PRO A 110 16.75 -5.38 10.01
N SER A 111 17.23 -6.23 9.09
CA SER A 111 16.43 -6.74 7.98
C SER A 111 15.30 -7.66 8.44
N CYS A 112 15.53 -8.50 9.46
CA CYS A 112 14.48 -9.34 10.06
C CYS A 112 13.44 -8.49 10.79
N ILE A 113 13.86 -7.42 11.49
CA ILE A 113 12.92 -6.47 12.11
C ILE A 113 12.09 -5.77 11.03
N LEU A 114 12.71 -5.27 9.95
CA LEU A 114 12.00 -4.66 8.83
C LEU A 114 11.04 -5.63 8.16
N TRP A 115 11.41 -6.91 8.03
CA TRP A 115 10.53 -7.94 7.52
C TRP A 115 9.33 -8.16 8.44
N TYR A 116 9.54 -8.28 9.76
CA TYR A 116 8.45 -8.37 10.72
C TYR A 116 7.51 -7.16 10.65
N LEU A 117 8.06 -5.94 10.61
CA LEU A 117 7.27 -4.71 10.48
C LEU A 117 6.49 -4.67 9.16
N ALA A 118 7.09 -5.16 8.08
CA ALA A 118 6.39 -5.30 6.80
C ALA A 118 5.23 -6.30 6.87
N CYS A 119 5.24 -7.26 7.79
CA CYS A 119 4.10 -8.16 8.02
C CYS A 119 3.02 -7.54 8.94
N VAL A 120 3.10 -6.27 9.31
CA VAL A 120 2.04 -5.59 10.05
C VAL A 120 1.22 -4.75 9.06
N PRO A 121 -0.10 -4.97 8.92
CA PRO A 121 -0.92 -4.25 7.94
C PRO A 121 -0.90 -2.73 8.11
N ASN A 122 -0.79 -2.30 9.36
CA ASN A 122 -0.82 -0.90 9.76
C ASN A 122 0.49 -0.16 9.50
N ILE A 123 1.53 -0.85 9.02
CA ILE A 123 2.82 -0.23 8.75
C ILE A 123 2.96 -0.07 7.23
N PRO A 124 2.99 1.16 6.70
CA PRO A 124 3.26 1.40 5.28
C PRO A 124 4.72 1.11 4.91
N MET A 125 5.07 1.26 3.63
CA MET A 125 6.46 1.11 3.16
C MET A 125 7.39 2.24 3.61
N THR A 126 6.83 3.38 4.00
CA THR A 126 7.52 4.60 4.45
C THR A 126 8.61 4.35 5.50
N PRO A 127 8.34 3.71 6.67
CA PRO A 127 9.36 3.44 7.67
C PRO A 127 10.46 2.48 7.19
N ILE A 128 10.12 1.53 6.30
CA ILE A 128 11.10 0.58 5.76
C ILE A 128 12.11 1.33 4.89
N VAL A 129 11.62 2.17 3.98
CA VAL A 129 12.45 3.02 3.12
C VAL A 129 13.26 3.99 3.97
N ALA A 130 12.65 4.64 4.97
CA ALA A 130 13.32 5.60 5.85
C ALA A 130 14.50 4.97 6.61
N VAL A 131 14.33 3.74 7.13
CA VAL A 131 15.40 3.01 7.84
C VAL A 131 16.53 2.65 6.88
N VAL A 132 16.23 2.13 5.69
CA VAL A 132 17.25 1.79 4.67
C VAL A 132 18.05 3.04 4.28
N LEU A 133 17.38 4.16 4.02
CA LEU A 133 18.04 5.44 3.70
C LEU A 133 18.88 5.94 4.88
N THR A 134 18.39 5.84 6.11
CA THR A 134 19.14 6.22 7.31
C THR A 134 20.41 5.37 7.47
N LEU A 135 20.33 4.05 7.26
CA LEU A 135 21.50 3.17 7.24
C LEU A 135 22.49 3.54 6.12
N GLY A 136 21.97 3.98 4.97
CA GLY A 136 22.77 4.54 3.88
C GLY A 136 23.55 5.78 4.31
N LEU A 137 22.86 6.76 4.92
CA LEU A 137 23.46 7.98 5.46
C LEU A 137 24.55 7.69 6.51
N MET A 138 24.30 6.73 7.40
CA MET A 138 25.30 6.30 8.39
C MET A 138 26.59 5.76 7.76
N ASN A 139 26.51 5.10 6.60
CA ASN A 139 27.67 4.57 5.88
C ASN A 139 28.49 5.67 5.18
N LEU A 140 27.89 6.85 4.92
CA LEU A 140 28.56 7.99 4.29
C LEU A 140 29.32 8.88 5.29
N LEU A 141 29.22 8.59 6.60
CA LEU A 141 29.87 9.40 7.63
C LEU A 141 31.41 9.34 7.55
N PRO A 142 32.10 10.48 7.71
CA PRO A 142 33.56 10.54 7.66
C PRO A 142 34.21 9.81 8.83
N LYS A 143 35.42 9.29 8.61
CA LYS A 143 36.18 8.55 9.64
C LYS A 143 36.66 9.45 10.79
N THR A 144 36.90 10.73 10.52
CA THR A 144 37.42 11.69 11.50
C THR A 144 36.36 12.07 12.54
N ARG A 145 36.68 11.94 13.83
CA ARG A 145 35.71 12.15 14.93
C ARG A 145 35.05 13.53 14.93
N LYS A 146 35.80 14.59 14.62
CA LYS A 146 35.26 15.97 14.55
C LYS A 146 34.30 16.14 13.37
N ALA A 147 34.75 15.79 12.15
CA ALA A 147 33.93 15.84 10.94
C ALA A 147 32.66 14.97 11.04
N ARG A 148 32.74 13.81 11.72
CA ARG A 148 31.60 12.94 11.94
C ARG A 148 30.54 13.60 12.83
N ARG A 149 30.97 14.24 13.92
CA ARG A 149 30.05 14.94 14.84
C ARG A 149 29.39 16.13 14.16
N THR A 150 30.14 16.93 13.42
CA THR A 150 29.59 18.08 12.68
C THR A 150 28.58 17.62 11.62
N MET A 151 28.93 16.59 10.84
CA MET A 151 28.03 16.04 9.83
C MET A 151 26.76 15.46 10.45
N VAL A 152 26.85 14.73 11.57
CA VAL A 152 25.67 14.23 12.31
C VAL A 152 24.77 15.36 12.80
N CYS A 153 25.33 16.45 13.33
CA CYS A 153 24.54 17.61 13.76
C CYS A 153 23.85 18.33 12.60
N VAL A 154 24.48 18.39 11.42
CA VAL A 154 23.88 19.00 10.21
C VAL A 154 22.83 18.08 9.57
N MET A 155 23.05 16.77 9.60
CA MET A 155 22.15 15.79 9.01
C MET A 155 20.94 15.48 9.90
N ALA A 156 20.98 15.72 11.21
CA ALA A 156 19.84 15.44 12.08
C ALA A 156 18.58 16.28 11.75
N PRO A 157 18.63 17.61 11.55
CA PRO A 157 17.47 18.40 11.15
C PRO A 157 17.02 18.06 9.72
N VAL A 158 17.95 18.05 8.77
CA VAL A 158 17.64 17.80 7.35
C VAL A 158 17.13 16.36 7.16
N GLY A 159 17.77 15.39 7.80
CA GLY A 159 17.37 13.99 7.77
C GLY A 159 16.05 13.74 8.49
N TYR A 160 15.74 14.48 9.57
CA TYR A 160 14.41 14.43 10.19
C TYR A 160 13.33 14.95 9.24
N TRP A 161 13.56 16.07 8.56
CA TRP A 161 12.59 16.59 7.60
C TRP A 161 12.39 15.64 6.41
N LEU A 162 13.46 15.05 5.87
CA LEU A 162 13.35 14.17 4.71
C LEU A 162 12.86 12.76 5.06
N LEU A 163 13.44 12.15 6.09
CA LEU A 163 13.22 10.74 6.41
C LEU A 163 12.28 10.54 7.59
N GLY A 164 12.06 11.55 8.43
CA GLY A 164 11.26 11.44 9.64
C GLY A 164 12.04 10.86 10.83
N PRO A 165 11.35 10.25 11.81
CA PRO A 165 11.98 9.78 13.05
C PRO A 165 12.98 8.64 12.88
N ALA A 166 13.04 7.94 11.74
CA ALA A 166 14.07 6.91 11.50
C ALA A 166 15.50 7.45 11.68
N ILE A 167 15.72 8.75 11.46
CA ILE A 167 17.03 9.41 11.63
C ILE A 167 17.56 9.34 13.08
N VAL A 168 16.72 8.97 14.06
CA VAL A 168 17.15 8.69 15.45
C VAL A 168 18.27 7.65 15.49
N LEU A 169 18.28 6.66 14.59
CA LEU A 169 19.37 5.67 14.48
C LEU A 169 20.74 6.33 14.27
N LEU A 170 20.78 7.44 13.53
CA LEU A 170 21.98 8.23 13.30
C LEU A 170 22.25 9.20 14.48
N ALA A 171 21.21 9.81 15.03
CA ALA A 171 21.32 10.79 16.12
C ALA A 171 21.88 10.18 17.41
N VAL A 172 21.54 8.92 17.73
CA VAL A 172 22.02 8.21 18.94
C VAL A 172 23.55 8.06 18.98
N LEU A 173 24.23 8.16 17.83
CA LEU A 173 25.69 8.15 17.78
C LEU A 173 26.34 9.37 18.47
N PHE A 174 25.57 10.44 18.71
CA PHE A 174 26.06 11.66 19.36
C PHE A 174 24.95 12.40 20.14
N VAL A 175 25.04 12.40 21.47
CA VAL A 175 24.01 12.95 22.37
C VAL A 175 23.49 14.34 22.00
N PRO A 176 24.32 15.34 21.63
CA PRO A 176 23.80 16.66 21.22
C PRO A 176 22.89 16.62 19.98
N ALA A 177 23.09 15.65 19.08
CA ALA A 177 22.21 15.49 17.92
C ALA A 177 20.82 14.97 18.32
N VAL A 178 20.71 14.20 19.41
CA VAL A 178 19.42 13.76 19.95
C VAL A 178 18.64 14.94 20.52
N LEU A 179 19.30 15.85 21.24
CA LEU A 179 18.67 17.06 21.76
C LEU A 179 18.21 17.98 20.62
N LEU A 180 19.05 18.13 19.59
CA LEU A 180 18.70 18.90 18.40
C LEU A 180 17.52 18.29 17.64
N LEU A 181 17.44 16.96 17.55
CA LEU A 181 16.30 16.26 16.96
C LEU A 181 15.02 16.47 17.77
N ALA A 182 15.09 16.43 19.10
CA ALA A 182 13.94 16.74 19.95
C ALA A 182 13.44 18.19 19.71
N PHE A 183 14.36 19.14 19.55
CA PHE A 183 14.00 20.52 19.18
C PHE A 183 13.36 20.59 17.79
N CYS A 184 13.87 19.84 16.81
CA CYS A 184 13.28 19.77 15.46
C CYS A 184 11.87 19.19 15.47
N ILE A 185 11.61 18.14 16.27
CA ILE A 185 10.28 17.54 16.42
C ILE A 185 9.30 18.56 17.00
N VAL A 186 9.69 19.24 18.09
CA VAL A 186 8.84 20.26 18.71
C VAL A 186 8.59 21.38 17.71
N GLY A 187 9.64 21.95 17.10
CA GLY A 187 9.51 23.02 16.11
C GLY A 187 8.64 22.65 14.91
N SER A 188 8.74 21.41 14.42
CA SER A 188 7.92 20.94 13.29
C SER A 188 6.45 20.77 13.66
N ALA A 189 6.14 20.47 14.93
CA ALA A 189 4.76 20.43 15.42
C ALA A 189 4.11 21.82 15.50
N TRP A 190 4.90 22.90 15.54
CA TRP A 190 4.37 24.27 15.40
C TRP A 190 4.17 24.70 13.95
N LEU A 191 4.96 24.14 13.02
CA LEU A 191 4.92 24.50 11.60
C LEU A 191 3.87 23.74 10.80
N THR A 192 3.54 22.51 11.23
CA THR A 192 2.66 21.61 10.49
C THR A 192 1.31 21.44 11.19
N PRO A 193 0.23 21.14 10.48
CA PRO A 193 -1.11 20.97 11.07
C PRO A 193 -1.25 19.64 11.86
N TYR A 194 -0.16 18.92 12.12
CA TYR A 194 -0.19 17.59 12.74
C TYR A 194 0.09 17.66 14.24
N PRO A 195 -0.58 16.82 15.05
CA PRO A 195 -0.32 16.78 16.49
C PRO A 195 1.09 16.25 16.79
N LEU A 196 1.69 16.72 17.88
CA LEU A 196 3.05 16.36 18.30
C LEU A 196 3.31 14.84 18.32
N ARG A 197 2.30 14.05 18.71
CA ARG A 197 2.40 12.58 18.72
C ARG A 197 2.65 11.99 17.33
N GLN A 198 2.00 12.51 16.29
CA GLN A 198 2.18 12.05 14.91
C GLN A 198 3.52 12.53 14.36
N VAL A 199 3.89 13.79 14.61
CA VAL A 199 5.18 14.37 14.20
C VAL A 199 6.38 13.63 14.84
N ALA A 200 6.24 13.20 16.10
CA ALA A 200 7.27 12.44 16.82
C ALA A 200 7.36 10.96 16.39
N ARG A 201 6.23 10.32 16.08
CA ARG A 201 6.19 8.91 15.62
C ARG A 201 6.44 8.76 14.12
N GLY A 202 6.26 9.84 13.37
CA GLY A 202 6.31 9.88 11.91
C GLY A 202 4.88 9.96 11.38
N ILE A 203 4.58 10.99 10.60
CA ILE A 203 3.23 11.29 10.12
C ILE A 203 2.66 10.10 9.33
N ASP A 204 3.47 9.50 8.46
CA ASP A 204 3.09 8.32 7.65
C ASP A 204 3.87 7.06 8.05
N TYR A 205 4.16 6.88 9.35
CA TYR A 205 4.88 5.67 9.80
C TYR A 205 3.94 4.56 10.29
N TYR A 206 2.68 4.90 10.56
CA TYR A 206 1.69 4.00 11.12
C TYR A 206 0.28 4.44 10.74
N TRP A 207 -0.51 3.49 10.25
CA TRP A 207 -1.93 3.63 9.99
C TRP A 207 -2.73 3.16 11.18
N GLU A 208 -3.80 3.89 11.51
CA GLU A 208 -4.69 3.55 12.60
C GLU A 208 -5.36 2.19 12.37
N GLY A 209 -5.16 1.25 13.29
CA GLY A 209 -5.29 -0.17 13.01
C GLY A 209 -6.70 -0.69 12.76
N ASP A 210 -7.69 -0.11 13.40
CA ASP A 210 -9.07 -0.60 13.29
C ASP A 210 -9.69 -0.31 11.92
N LYS A 211 -9.10 0.61 11.14
CA LYS A 211 -9.62 1.04 9.84
C LYS A 211 -9.10 0.24 8.65
N VAL A 212 -7.91 -0.38 8.75
CA VAL A 212 -7.28 -1.04 7.59
C VAL A 212 -8.02 -2.32 7.17
N GLY A 213 -8.48 -3.10 8.15
CA GLY A 213 -9.17 -4.37 7.94
C GLY A 213 -8.30 -5.60 8.23
N SER A 214 -8.95 -6.76 8.25
CA SER A 214 -8.30 -8.02 8.62
C SER A 214 -7.59 -8.70 7.45
N TYR A 215 -6.67 -9.62 7.77
CA TYR A 215 -6.02 -10.48 6.77
C TYR A 215 -7.02 -11.31 5.96
N GLU A 216 -8.11 -11.76 6.59
CA GLU A 216 -9.16 -12.50 5.88
C GLU A 216 -9.87 -11.60 4.87
N GLU A 217 -10.23 -10.37 5.24
CA GLU A 217 -10.87 -9.42 4.32
C GLU A 217 -9.99 -9.13 3.09
N MET A 218 -8.69 -8.90 3.30
CA MET A 218 -7.71 -8.72 2.22
C MET A 218 -7.59 -9.96 1.33
N THR A 219 -7.67 -11.15 1.93
CA THR A 219 -7.60 -12.42 1.21
C THR A 219 -8.82 -12.60 0.31
N TYR A 220 -10.04 -12.43 0.86
CA TYR A 220 -11.28 -12.52 0.09
C TYR A 220 -11.35 -11.45 -1.00
N ASP A 221 -10.84 -10.25 -0.75
CA ASP A 221 -10.73 -9.21 -1.78
C ASP A 221 -9.88 -9.64 -2.98
N VAL A 222 -8.71 -10.26 -2.75
CA VAL A 222 -7.90 -10.80 -3.85
C VAL A 222 -8.59 -11.96 -4.55
N LEU A 223 -9.22 -12.88 -3.81
CA LEU A 223 -9.95 -14.01 -4.39
C LEU A 223 -11.13 -13.54 -5.27
N MET A 224 -11.88 -12.54 -4.80
CA MET A 224 -12.98 -11.91 -5.50
C MET A 224 -12.51 -11.27 -6.81
N ARG A 225 -11.44 -10.47 -6.76
CA ARG A 225 -10.84 -9.84 -7.95
C ARG A 225 -10.35 -10.85 -8.98
N ARG A 226 -9.77 -11.97 -8.51
CA ARG A 226 -9.30 -13.06 -9.37
C ARG A 226 -10.40 -14.02 -9.81
N LYS A 227 -11.66 -13.78 -9.41
CA LYS A 227 -12.82 -14.62 -9.72
C LYS A 227 -12.62 -16.07 -9.29
N GLN A 228 -11.90 -16.29 -8.18
CA GLN A 228 -11.61 -17.61 -7.63
C GLN A 228 -12.77 -18.11 -6.75
N TRP A 229 -13.94 -18.32 -7.37
CA TRP A 229 -15.20 -18.61 -6.68
C TRP A 229 -15.12 -19.82 -5.75
N LYS A 230 -14.58 -20.94 -6.26
CA LYS A 230 -14.44 -22.18 -5.52
C LYS A 230 -13.53 -22.03 -4.29
N ALA A 231 -12.41 -21.31 -4.43
CA ALA A 231 -11.50 -21.07 -3.31
C ALA A 231 -12.15 -20.25 -2.19
N MET A 232 -13.04 -19.30 -2.53
CA MET A 232 -13.79 -18.54 -1.52
C MET A 232 -14.79 -19.43 -0.79
N THR A 233 -15.56 -20.26 -1.49
CA THR A 233 -16.53 -21.15 -0.85
C THR A 233 -15.86 -22.20 0.01
N ASP A 234 -14.80 -22.86 -0.50
CA ASP A 234 -14.06 -23.88 0.25
C ASP A 234 -13.41 -23.29 1.51
N ARG A 235 -12.89 -22.06 1.43
CA ARG A 235 -12.31 -21.35 2.58
C ARG A 235 -13.38 -21.00 3.62
N TYR A 236 -14.54 -20.52 3.18
CA TYR A 236 -15.64 -20.12 4.07
C TYR A 236 -16.26 -21.33 4.77
N GLU A 237 -16.45 -22.45 4.05
CA GLU A 237 -16.95 -23.71 4.62
C GLU A 237 -15.99 -24.26 5.68
N LYS A 238 -14.66 -24.11 5.47
CA LYS A 238 -13.65 -24.55 6.44
C LYS A 238 -13.59 -23.65 7.68
N ASN A 239 -13.62 -22.33 7.48
CA ASN A 239 -13.49 -21.32 8.54
C ASN A 239 -14.49 -20.18 8.29
N PRO A 240 -15.73 -20.29 8.81
CA PRO A 240 -16.73 -19.24 8.65
C PRO A 240 -16.33 -17.98 9.43
N THR A 241 -16.72 -16.82 8.91
CA THR A 241 -16.36 -15.51 9.48
C THR A 241 -17.60 -14.66 9.75
N GLU A 242 -17.54 -13.81 10.77
CA GLU A 242 -18.61 -12.85 11.09
C GLU A 242 -18.62 -11.61 10.17
N SER A 243 -17.59 -11.42 9.34
CA SER A 243 -17.52 -10.26 8.43
C SER A 243 -18.62 -10.34 7.37
N LEU A 244 -19.52 -9.36 7.41
CA LEU A 244 -20.67 -9.26 6.49
C LEU A 244 -20.22 -9.07 5.04
N ALA A 245 -19.12 -8.33 4.81
CA ALA A 245 -18.54 -8.16 3.49
C ALA A 245 -18.03 -9.49 2.90
N ILE A 246 -17.39 -10.32 3.72
CA ILE A 246 -16.96 -11.66 3.32
C ILE A 246 -18.17 -12.53 2.98
N ARG A 247 -19.21 -12.51 3.82
CA ARG A 247 -20.46 -13.24 3.57
C ARG A 247 -21.08 -12.85 2.22
N ASN A 248 -21.16 -11.56 1.92
CA ASN A 248 -21.67 -11.09 0.63
C ASN A 248 -20.80 -11.56 -0.55
N ALA A 249 -19.47 -11.53 -0.40
CA ALA A 249 -18.57 -12.06 -1.41
C ALA A 249 -18.78 -13.56 -1.66
N VAL A 250 -19.02 -14.33 -0.59
CA VAL A 250 -19.32 -15.76 -0.69
C VAL A 250 -20.67 -16.01 -1.37
N LEU A 251 -21.70 -15.19 -1.09
CA LEU A 251 -22.97 -15.29 -1.80
C LEU A 251 -22.81 -15.06 -3.31
N VAL A 252 -22.04 -14.03 -3.72
CA VAL A 252 -21.73 -13.81 -5.14
C VAL A 252 -20.93 -14.97 -5.72
N ALA A 253 -20.02 -15.58 -4.95
CA ALA A 253 -19.27 -16.76 -5.37
C ALA A 253 -20.15 -18.00 -5.54
N LEU A 254 -21.16 -18.21 -4.68
CA LEU A 254 -22.13 -19.29 -4.79
C LEU A 254 -23.04 -19.10 -6.01
N TRP A 255 -23.51 -17.88 -6.23
CA TRP A 255 -24.32 -17.52 -7.39
C TRP A 255 -23.54 -17.71 -8.70
N SER A 256 -22.27 -17.28 -8.73
CA SER A 256 -21.36 -17.47 -9.88
C SER A 256 -21.09 -18.95 -10.18
N GLN A 257 -21.27 -19.83 -9.20
CA GLN A 257 -21.16 -21.29 -9.34
C GLN A 257 -22.52 -21.96 -9.61
N GLN A 258 -23.60 -21.18 -9.81
CA GLN A 258 -24.97 -21.69 -10.00
C GLN A 258 -25.48 -22.54 -8.83
N ARG A 259 -24.91 -22.36 -7.63
CA ARG A 259 -25.34 -23.08 -6.40
C ARG A 259 -26.56 -22.43 -5.74
N ILE A 260 -26.81 -21.16 -6.01
CA ILE A 260 -27.96 -20.39 -5.53
C ILE A 260 -28.57 -19.58 -6.68
N SER A 261 -29.85 -19.27 -6.55
CA SER A 261 -30.58 -18.40 -7.47
C SER A 261 -30.23 -16.91 -7.27
N GLN A 262 -30.57 -16.08 -8.26
CA GLN A 262 -30.42 -14.63 -8.12
C GLN A 262 -31.31 -14.05 -7.01
N GLN A 263 -32.50 -14.63 -6.80
CA GLN A 263 -33.41 -14.19 -5.74
C GLN A 263 -32.82 -14.46 -4.35
N GLU A 264 -32.26 -15.65 -4.13
CA GLU A 264 -31.56 -16.01 -2.89
C GLU A 264 -30.38 -15.08 -2.64
N LEU A 265 -29.56 -14.81 -3.66
CA LEU A 265 -28.48 -13.83 -3.59
C LEU A 265 -28.99 -12.47 -3.11
N MET A 266 -29.99 -11.90 -3.80
CA MET A 266 -30.50 -10.56 -3.47
C MET A 266 -31.11 -10.50 -2.07
N SER A 267 -31.78 -11.56 -1.62
CA SER A 267 -32.35 -11.64 -0.27
C SER A 267 -31.31 -11.81 0.85
N GLY A 268 -30.15 -12.41 0.53
CA GLY A 268 -29.09 -12.69 1.49
C GLY A 268 -28.04 -11.58 1.62
N LEU A 269 -28.01 -10.65 0.67
CA LEU A 269 -27.07 -9.52 0.67
C LEU A 269 -27.37 -8.54 1.80
N ASP A 270 -26.32 -8.17 2.53
CA ASP A 270 -26.39 -7.08 3.50
C ASP A 270 -25.69 -5.85 2.93
N LEU A 271 -26.46 -4.78 2.73
CA LEU A 271 -25.98 -3.54 2.12
C LEU A 271 -25.88 -2.41 3.14
N SER A 272 -25.96 -2.75 4.43
CA SER A 272 -25.84 -1.77 5.51
C SER A 272 -24.40 -1.26 5.65
N ASN A 273 -24.25 -0.14 6.34
CA ASN A 273 -22.94 0.44 6.67
C ASN A 273 -22.08 -0.51 7.52
N GLN A 274 -22.66 -1.55 8.13
CA GLN A 274 -21.92 -2.57 8.87
C GLN A 274 -21.00 -3.41 7.97
N THR A 275 -21.20 -3.39 6.65
CA THR A 275 -20.33 -4.04 5.67
C THR A 275 -19.10 -3.22 5.29
N LEU A 276 -19.06 -1.94 5.69
CA LEU A 276 -18.01 -0.97 5.34
C LEU A 276 -17.16 -0.58 6.56
N LYS A 277 -17.01 -1.51 7.52
CA LYS A 277 -16.27 -1.27 8.78
C LYS A 277 -14.79 -1.00 8.59
N SER A 278 -14.19 -1.53 7.52
CA SER A 278 -12.78 -1.35 7.22
C SER A 278 -12.58 -0.93 5.76
N VAL A 279 -11.43 -0.32 5.46
CA VAL A 279 -11.00 0.00 4.09
C VAL A 279 -11.01 -1.27 3.23
N SER A 280 -10.52 -2.38 3.76
CA SER A 280 -10.51 -3.67 3.05
C SER A 280 -11.92 -4.20 2.77
N SER A 281 -12.84 -4.11 3.75
CA SER A 281 -14.23 -4.55 3.59
C SER A 281 -14.99 -3.66 2.60
N ALA A 282 -14.72 -2.35 2.60
CA ALA A 282 -15.32 -1.41 1.67
C ALA A 282 -14.84 -1.63 0.23
N PHE A 283 -13.54 -1.88 0.02
CA PHE A 283 -13.03 -2.30 -1.28
C PHE A 283 -13.64 -3.62 -1.76
N LEU A 284 -13.79 -4.60 -0.85
CA LEU A 284 -14.45 -5.86 -1.18
C LEU A 284 -15.91 -5.64 -1.60
N MET A 285 -16.66 -4.83 -0.86
CA MET A 285 -18.05 -4.49 -1.18
C MET A 285 -18.20 -3.79 -2.53
N SER A 286 -17.22 -2.96 -2.91
CA SER A 286 -17.15 -2.40 -4.26
C SER A 286 -17.06 -3.49 -5.34
N GLU A 287 -16.26 -4.55 -5.12
CA GLU A 287 -16.17 -5.67 -6.08
C GLU A 287 -17.38 -6.59 -6.07
N VAL A 288 -18.03 -6.76 -4.91
CA VAL A 288 -19.24 -7.58 -4.76
C VAL A 288 -20.41 -6.99 -5.53
N SER A 289 -20.56 -5.66 -5.47
CA SER A 289 -21.75 -4.95 -5.97
C SER A 289 -21.76 -4.74 -7.49
N LEU A 290 -20.59 -4.54 -8.13
CA LEU A 290 -20.55 -4.27 -9.57
C LEU A 290 -21.08 -5.43 -10.44
N PRO A 291 -20.68 -6.71 -10.22
CA PRO A 291 -21.14 -7.84 -11.04
C PRO A 291 -22.64 -8.09 -10.97
N ILE A 292 -23.28 -7.71 -9.87
CA ILE A 292 -24.73 -7.83 -9.64
C ILE A 292 -25.49 -6.56 -10.07
N SER A 293 -24.84 -5.70 -10.85
CA SER A 293 -25.38 -4.45 -11.42
C SER A 293 -25.76 -3.38 -10.40
N MET A 294 -25.24 -3.45 -9.17
CA MET A 294 -25.46 -2.42 -8.15
C MET A 294 -24.38 -1.33 -8.27
N VAL A 295 -24.41 -0.59 -9.37
CA VAL A 295 -23.38 0.41 -9.76
C VAL A 295 -23.23 1.50 -8.69
N ASN A 296 -24.34 2.02 -8.16
CA ASN A 296 -24.33 3.05 -7.12
C ASN A 296 -23.68 2.58 -5.81
N ILE A 297 -23.93 1.32 -5.41
CA ILE A 297 -23.29 0.73 -4.22
C ILE A 297 -21.80 0.54 -4.47
N SER A 298 -21.42 0.08 -5.67
CA SER A 298 -20.01 -0.07 -6.03
C SER A 298 -19.26 1.27 -5.97
N GLN A 299 -19.86 2.32 -6.53
CA GLN A 299 -19.34 3.68 -6.48
C GLN A 299 -19.18 4.17 -5.04
N ARG A 300 -20.25 4.02 -4.23
CA ARG A 300 -20.26 4.43 -2.83
C ARG A 300 -19.18 3.71 -2.03
N SER A 301 -19.11 2.39 -2.13
CA SER A 301 -18.13 1.58 -1.39
C SER A 301 -16.69 1.93 -1.78
N ALA A 302 -16.42 2.19 -3.07
CA ALA A 302 -15.10 2.63 -3.52
C ALA A 302 -14.73 4.02 -2.98
N PHE A 303 -15.69 4.95 -2.98
CA PHE A 303 -15.49 6.28 -2.41
C PHE A 303 -15.24 6.22 -0.90
N GLU A 304 -16.08 5.50 -0.15
CA GLU A 304 -15.91 5.32 1.30
C GLU A 304 -14.58 4.62 1.63
N ALA A 305 -14.18 3.60 0.87
CA ALA A 305 -12.89 2.95 1.05
C ALA A 305 -11.73 3.93 0.92
N MET A 306 -11.77 4.83 -0.08
CA MET A 306 -10.73 5.82 -0.31
C MET A 306 -10.68 6.87 0.78
N GLU A 307 -11.82 7.43 1.17
CA GLU A 307 -11.87 8.48 2.21
C GLU A 307 -11.60 7.92 3.62
N ALA A 308 -11.76 6.61 3.83
CA ALA A 308 -11.42 5.94 5.09
C ALA A 308 -9.92 5.58 5.23
N ILE A 309 -9.09 5.83 4.20
CA ILE A 309 -7.65 5.55 4.26
C ILE A 309 -7.02 6.37 5.41
N PRO A 310 -6.34 5.74 6.40
CA PRO A 310 -5.95 6.41 7.65
C PRO A 310 -5.04 7.64 7.52
N ASN A 311 -4.25 7.72 6.45
CA ASN A 311 -3.33 8.84 6.20
C ASN A 311 -3.89 9.85 5.17
N TYR A 312 -5.20 9.77 4.84
CA TYR A 312 -5.87 10.60 3.83
C TYR A 312 -5.27 10.51 2.42
N ASN A 313 -4.43 9.51 2.17
CA ASN A 313 -3.93 9.26 0.83
C ASN A 313 -5.08 8.80 -0.07
N LYS A 314 -4.92 8.97 -1.37
CA LYS A 314 -5.88 8.52 -2.37
C LYS A 314 -5.54 7.11 -2.82
N SER A 315 -6.44 6.52 -3.61
CA SER A 315 -6.33 5.15 -4.10
C SER A 315 -6.49 5.11 -5.61
N ALA A 316 -5.49 4.57 -6.30
CA ALA A 316 -5.61 4.32 -7.74
C ALA A 316 -6.75 3.36 -8.06
N ARG A 317 -6.94 2.34 -7.20
CA ARG A 317 -8.04 1.37 -7.32
C ARG A 317 -9.41 2.03 -7.15
N ALA A 318 -9.58 2.88 -6.14
CA ALA A 318 -10.86 3.56 -5.94
C ALA A 318 -11.17 4.50 -7.11
N LEU A 319 -10.20 5.30 -7.54
CA LEU A 319 -10.33 6.18 -8.70
C LEU A 319 -10.67 5.40 -9.97
N HIS A 320 -10.03 4.24 -10.18
CA HIS A 320 -10.35 3.34 -11.29
C HIS A 320 -11.83 2.96 -11.26
N ARG A 321 -12.33 2.47 -10.12
CA ARG A 321 -13.76 2.13 -9.99
C ARG A 321 -14.67 3.34 -10.18
N LEU A 322 -14.32 4.49 -9.61
CA LEU A 322 -15.09 5.72 -9.76
C LEU A 322 -15.18 6.16 -11.22
N VAL A 323 -14.13 5.99 -12.03
CA VAL A 323 -14.20 6.23 -13.48
C VAL A 323 -15.19 5.27 -14.13
N GLU A 324 -15.11 3.96 -13.83
CA GLU A 324 -16.03 2.97 -14.41
C GLU A 324 -17.49 3.32 -14.10
N THR A 325 -17.81 3.59 -12.83
CA THR A 325 -19.20 3.85 -12.42
C THR A 325 -19.71 5.18 -12.94
N ASN A 326 -18.86 6.22 -13.03
CA ASN A 326 -19.27 7.50 -13.61
C ASN A 326 -19.49 7.40 -15.13
N ILE A 327 -18.71 6.58 -15.86
CA ILE A 327 -18.97 6.29 -17.28
C ILE A 327 -20.31 5.57 -17.44
N ILE A 328 -20.56 4.53 -16.64
CA ILE A 328 -21.80 3.74 -16.70
C ILE A 328 -23.04 4.61 -16.42
N THR A 329 -22.95 5.49 -15.42
CA THR A 329 -24.05 6.39 -15.02
C THR A 329 -24.16 7.65 -15.88
N GLY A 330 -23.30 7.84 -16.89
CA GLY A 330 -23.32 8.99 -17.80
C GLY A 330 -22.72 10.29 -17.24
N GLN A 331 -22.03 10.23 -16.09
CA GLN A 331 -21.34 11.35 -15.46
C GLN A 331 -19.93 11.55 -16.02
N TYR A 332 -19.84 11.78 -17.33
CA TYR A 332 -18.57 11.84 -18.07
C TYR A 332 -17.61 12.94 -17.58
N ASP A 333 -18.13 14.10 -17.16
CA ASP A 333 -17.30 15.20 -16.63
C ASP A 333 -16.59 14.84 -15.32
N VAL A 334 -17.25 14.06 -14.46
CA VAL A 334 -16.67 13.56 -13.21
C VAL A 334 -15.63 12.49 -13.52
N ALA A 335 -15.96 11.56 -14.43
CA ALA A 335 -15.01 10.55 -14.89
C ALA A 335 -13.72 11.19 -15.46
N ARG A 336 -13.83 12.26 -16.25
CA ARG A 336 -12.69 13.00 -16.81
C ARG A 336 -11.73 13.49 -15.73
N LYS A 337 -12.24 14.00 -14.60
CA LYS A 337 -11.39 14.46 -13.48
C LYS A 337 -10.59 13.32 -12.85
N TYR A 338 -11.21 12.16 -12.64
CA TYR A 338 -10.52 11.00 -12.08
C TYR A 338 -9.54 10.37 -13.08
N ILE A 339 -9.87 10.36 -14.37
CA ILE A 339 -8.97 9.94 -15.45
C ILE A 339 -7.70 10.80 -15.44
N ALA A 340 -7.81 12.12 -15.34
CA ALA A 340 -6.66 13.02 -15.31
C ALA A 340 -5.68 12.68 -14.17
N ILE A 341 -6.18 12.27 -13.00
CA ILE A 341 -5.33 11.82 -11.89
C ILE A 341 -4.66 10.48 -12.23
N LEU A 342 -5.40 9.53 -12.80
CA LEU A 342 -4.87 8.21 -13.14
C LEU A 342 -3.86 8.23 -14.30
N GLU A 343 -3.95 9.20 -15.20
CA GLU A 343 -2.96 9.43 -16.26
C GLU A 343 -1.59 9.80 -15.70
N GLU A 344 -1.50 10.36 -14.48
CA GLU A 344 -0.24 10.66 -13.81
C GLU A 344 0.41 9.44 -13.13
N THR A 345 -0.23 8.27 -13.16
CA THR A 345 0.30 7.03 -12.55
C THR A 345 1.17 6.22 -13.52
N THR A 346 1.91 5.24 -13.01
CA THR A 346 2.70 4.33 -13.87
C THR A 346 1.85 3.23 -14.49
N PHE A 347 1.04 2.53 -13.67
CA PHE A 347 0.36 1.29 -14.10
C PHE A 347 -1.09 1.50 -14.59
N TYR A 348 -1.78 2.55 -14.13
CA TYR A 348 -3.16 2.83 -14.57
C TYR A 348 -3.23 3.77 -15.77
N ARG A 349 -2.16 4.50 -16.09
CA ARG A 349 -2.11 5.47 -17.20
C ARG A 349 -2.61 4.92 -18.53
N GLY A 350 -2.14 3.74 -18.94
CA GLY A 350 -2.55 3.15 -20.22
C GLY A 350 -4.02 2.75 -20.27
N TRP A 351 -4.63 2.41 -19.12
CA TRP A 351 -6.07 2.19 -19.03
C TRP A 351 -6.83 3.52 -19.00
N ALA A 352 -6.34 4.50 -18.23
CA ALA A 352 -6.94 5.82 -18.11
C ALA A 352 -7.04 6.53 -19.46
N GLN A 353 -5.99 6.48 -20.29
CA GLN A 353 -5.99 7.03 -21.64
C GLN A 353 -7.06 6.40 -22.54
N LYS A 354 -7.32 5.09 -22.41
CA LYS A 354 -8.40 4.43 -23.15
C LYS A 354 -9.77 4.90 -22.68
N MET A 355 -9.95 5.08 -21.37
CA MET A 355 -11.20 5.61 -20.82
C MET A 355 -11.40 7.08 -21.18
N SER A 356 -10.32 7.85 -21.33
CA SER A 356 -10.36 9.25 -21.79
C SER A 356 -11.01 9.35 -23.17
N LEU A 357 -10.60 8.48 -24.11
CA LEU A 357 -11.21 8.38 -25.43
C LEU A 357 -12.70 8.02 -25.37
N LEU A 358 -13.08 7.08 -24.49
CA LEU A 358 -14.47 6.70 -24.30
C LEU A 358 -15.31 7.85 -23.70
N VAL A 359 -14.73 8.64 -22.80
CA VAL A 359 -15.37 9.82 -22.20
C VAL A 359 -15.55 10.96 -23.23
N GLU A 360 -14.66 11.06 -24.21
CA GLU A 360 -14.79 12.00 -25.33
C GLU A 360 -15.79 11.55 -26.39
N HIS A 361 -15.93 10.23 -26.57
CA HIS A 361 -16.84 9.60 -27.52
C HIS A 361 -17.77 8.59 -26.83
N PRO A 362 -18.74 9.04 -25.99
CA PRO A 362 -19.64 8.16 -25.25
C PRO A 362 -20.42 7.16 -26.12
N GLU A 363 -20.67 7.49 -27.39
CA GLU A 363 -21.32 6.62 -28.37
C GLU A 363 -20.56 5.30 -28.60
N GLN A 364 -19.27 5.25 -28.26
CA GLN A 364 -18.42 4.07 -28.39
C GLN A 364 -18.54 3.11 -27.21
N ILE A 365 -19.39 3.38 -26.22
CA ILE A 365 -19.57 2.51 -25.04
C ILE A 365 -20.03 1.10 -25.41
N GLY A 366 -20.70 0.92 -26.56
CA GLY A 366 -21.04 -0.39 -27.12
C GLY A 366 -19.83 -1.29 -27.43
N ASN A 367 -18.63 -0.70 -27.61
CA ASN A 367 -17.37 -1.45 -27.76
C ASN A 367 -16.88 -2.07 -26.44
N TYR A 368 -17.51 -1.74 -25.31
CA TYR A 368 -17.21 -2.23 -23.98
C TYR A 368 -18.42 -3.02 -23.43
N PRO A 369 -18.53 -4.33 -23.72
CA PRO A 369 -19.74 -5.11 -23.43
C PRO A 369 -20.16 -5.14 -21.95
N LEU A 370 -19.20 -5.00 -21.03
CA LEU A 370 -19.50 -4.89 -19.60
C LEU A 370 -20.17 -3.56 -19.27
N TYR A 371 -19.61 -2.44 -19.76
CA TYR A 371 -20.13 -1.11 -19.47
C TYR A 371 -21.48 -0.87 -20.15
N GLN A 372 -21.64 -1.32 -21.41
CA GLN A 372 -22.94 -1.29 -22.09
C GLN A 372 -24.00 -2.03 -21.29
N ARG A 373 -23.74 -3.28 -20.88
CA ARG A 373 -24.70 -4.08 -20.12
C ARG A 373 -25.07 -3.43 -18.80
N LEU A 374 -24.08 -2.92 -18.05
CA LEU A 374 -24.33 -2.27 -16.76
C LEU A 374 -25.09 -0.96 -16.95
N LYS A 375 -24.82 -0.23 -18.04
CA LYS A 375 -25.57 0.97 -18.42
C LYS A 375 -27.01 0.65 -18.78
N ASP A 376 -27.27 -0.40 -19.56
CA ASP A 376 -28.62 -0.83 -19.92
C ASP A 376 -29.43 -1.20 -18.66
N VAL A 377 -28.80 -1.88 -17.70
CA VAL A 377 -29.43 -2.21 -16.41
C VAL A 377 -29.66 -0.97 -15.56
N TYR A 378 -28.75 0.00 -15.59
CA TYR A 378 -28.88 1.25 -14.85
C TYR A 378 -29.99 2.14 -15.43
N ASP A 379 -30.02 2.33 -16.75
CA ASP A 379 -30.97 3.20 -17.45
C ASP A 379 -32.40 2.65 -17.42
N ASN A 380 -32.56 1.31 -17.38
CA ASN A 380 -33.87 0.64 -17.37
C ASN A 380 -34.25 0.05 -16.00
N GLY A 381 -33.35 0.11 -15.02
CA GLY A 381 -33.55 -0.45 -13.69
C GLY A 381 -34.41 0.47 -12.83
N ASN A 382 -35.27 -0.12 -12.01
CA ASN A 382 -35.94 0.64 -10.95
C ASN A 382 -34.94 0.90 -9.82
N ASP A 383 -34.91 2.13 -9.31
CA ASP A 383 -34.01 2.52 -8.24
C ASP A 383 -34.39 1.78 -6.94
N MET A 384 -33.55 0.85 -6.49
CA MET A 384 -33.84 -0.05 -5.35
C MET A 384 -33.92 0.69 -4.01
N PHE A 385 -33.53 1.97 -3.96
CA PHE A 385 -33.41 2.77 -2.73
C PHE A 385 -34.29 4.02 -2.70
N PHE A 386 -34.98 4.33 -3.80
CA PHE A 386 -35.94 5.44 -3.86
C PHE A 386 -37.29 4.86 -4.27
N PHE A 387 -38.06 4.42 -3.26
CA PHE A 387 -39.47 4.05 -3.40
C PHE A 387 -40.38 5.24 -3.15
#